data_AF-K3YCX8-F1
#
_entry.id   AF-K3YCX8-F1
#
_cell.length_a   1.000
_cell.length_b   1.000
_cell.length_c   1.000
_cell.angle_alpha   90.00
_cell.angle_beta   90.00
_cell.angle_gamma   90.00
#
_symmetry.space_group_name_H-M   'P 1'
#
loop_
_entity.id
_entity.type
_entity.pdbx_description
1 polymer ?
#
loop_
_entity_poly.entity_id
_entity_poly.type
_entity_poly.pdbx_seq_one_letter_code
_entity_poly.pdbx_strand_id
1 'polypeptide(L)'
;MVTALTNESATSKSVYFAHCTSEMIFITHVLTEQPEKLAGPLLANTYVIFLKGHRVWYGQMLAKGELSPDMGDSLRGKGMIQGISAVGAFFELLSQPSLSVQHPEENKRVAPAELYPILKRLHNWRIDSVLEEELPARDILQALRDETMKDPRERIEMVQSHAFRPSLLGKP
;
A
#
# COMPACT_ATOMS: atom_id res chain seq x y z
N MET A 1 11.47 4.95 2.73
CA MET A 1 11.03 4.48 4.06
C MET A 1 11.63 3.13 4.32
N VAL A 2 11.17 2.09 3.63
CA VAL A 2 11.68 0.71 3.71
C VAL A 2 13.20 0.63 3.64
N THR A 3 13.88 1.24 2.66
CA THR A 3 15.35 1.18 2.56
C THR A 3 16.08 1.67 3.82
N ALA A 4 15.64 2.79 4.39
CA ALA A 4 16.24 3.35 5.60
C ALA A 4 15.93 2.49 6.82
N LEU A 5 14.69 1.98 6.88
CA LEU A 5 14.19 1.20 7.99
C LEU A 5 14.77 -0.23 8.02
N THR A 6 14.97 -0.88 6.87
CA THR A 6 15.43 -2.27 6.79
C THR A 6 16.95 -2.41 6.85
N ASN A 7 17.69 -1.34 7.17
CA ASN A 7 19.15 -1.27 7.05
C ASN A 7 19.65 -1.86 5.72
N GLU A 8 18.94 -1.51 4.65
CA GLU A 8 19.18 -1.99 3.29
C GLU A 8 19.05 -3.51 3.02
N SER A 9 18.59 -4.32 4.00
CA SER A 9 18.38 -5.77 3.84
C SER A 9 17.57 -6.12 2.58
N ALA A 10 18.16 -6.93 1.71
CA ALA A 10 17.52 -7.41 0.49
C ALA A 10 16.29 -8.26 0.80
N THR A 11 16.37 -9.16 1.78
CA THR A 11 15.26 -10.04 2.18
C THR A 11 14.05 -9.23 2.66
N SER A 12 14.25 -8.25 3.54
CA SER A 12 13.14 -7.43 4.05
C SER A 12 12.52 -6.55 2.97
N LYS A 13 13.32 -6.05 2.02
CA LYS A 13 12.82 -5.33 0.84
C LYS A 13 11.99 -6.25 -0.06
N SER A 14 12.42 -7.49 -0.26
CA SER A 14 11.68 -8.50 -1.05
C SER A 14 10.34 -8.86 -0.42
N VAL A 15 10.29 -9.03 0.91
CA VAL A 15 9.05 -9.28 1.65
C VAL A 15 8.08 -8.10 1.48
N TYR A 16 8.55 -6.86 1.73
CA TYR A 16 7.72 -5.67 1.52
C TYR A 16 7.23 -5.56 0.08
N PHE A 17 8.09 -5.84 -0.90
CA PHE A 17 7.73 -5.82 -2.32
C PHE A 17 6.66 -6.86 -2.66
N ALA A 18 6.75 -8.07 -2.13
CA ALA A 18 5.76 -9.12 -2.34
C ALA A 18 4.38 -8.72 -1.80
N HIS A 19 4.32 -8.18 -0.58
CA HIS A 19 3.06 -7.69 0.00
C HIS A 19 2.47 -6.53 -0.81
N CYS A 20 3.26 -5.49 -1.11
CA CYS A 20 2.81 -4.37 -1.95
C CYS A 20 2.27 -4.86 -3.31
N THR A 21 2.96 -5.80 -3.93
CA THR A 21 2.54 -6.35 -5.23
C THR A 21 1.20 -7.09 -5.11
N SER A 22 1.00 -7.89 -4.06
CA SER A 22 -0.29 -8.56 -3.85
C SER A 22 -1.46 -7.58 -3.63
N GLU A 23 -1.24 -6.50 -2.88
CA GLU A 23 -2.25 -5.45 -2.65
C GLU A 23 -2.57 -4.70 -3.96
N MET A 24 -1.54 -4.36 -4.74
CA MET A 24 -1.71 -3.73 -6.05
C MET A 24 -2.45 -4.62 -7.04
N ILE A 25 -2.20 -5.94 -7.02
CA ILE A 25 -2.92 -6.91 -7.85
C ILE A 25 -4.41 -6.84 -7.54
N PHE A 26 -4.83 -6.84 -6.27
CA PHE A 26 -6.25 -6.70 -5.94
C PHE A 26 -6.86 -5.40 -6.45
N ILE A 27 -6.21 -4.27 -6.15
CA ILE A 27 -6.67 -2.95 -6.60
C ILE A 27 -6.86 -2.93 -8.12
N THR A 28 -5.94 -3.56 -8.85
CA THR A 28 -6.03 -3.66 -10.30
C THR A 28 -7.25 -4.46 -10.73
N HIS A 29 -7.52 -5.62 -10.13
CA HIS A 29 -8.67 -6.47 -10.49
C HIS A 29 -10.01 -5.76 -10.25
N VAL A 30 -10.15 -4.98 -9.18
CA VAL A 30 -11.41 -4.27 -8.91
C VAL A 30 -11.60 -3.04 -9.80
N LEU A 31 -10.51 -2.46 -10.31
CA LEU A 31 -10.53 -1.22 -11.10
C LEU A 31 -10.42 -1.41 -12.62
N THR A 32 -10.17 -2.61 -13.14
CA THR A 32 -10.04 -2.85 -14.58
C THR A 32 -10.70 -4.15 -15.04
N GLU A 33 -11.23 -4.14 -16.26
CA GLU A 33 -11.79 -5.33 -16.92
C GLU A 33 -10.71 -6.34 -17.34
N GLN A 34 -9.47 -5.89 -17.55
CA GLN A 34 -8.38 -6.68 -18.11
C GLN A 34 -7.11 -6.58 -17.23
N PRO A 35 -7.14 -7.06 -15.97
CA PRO A 35 -6.04 -6.91 -15.03
C PRO A 35 -4.74 -7.55 -15.51
N GLU A 36 -4.82 -8.64 -16.27
CA GLU A 36 -3.70 -9.36 -16.86
C GLU A 36 -2.87 -8.49 -17.81
N LYS A 37 -3.48 -7.54 -18.53
CA LYS A 37 -2.76 -6.62 -19.41
C LYS A 37 -1.94 -5.58 -18.65
N LEU A 38 -2.32 -5.31 -17.40
CA LEU A 38 -1.64 -4.34 -16.55
C LEU A 38 -0.60 -4.99 -15.63
N ALA A 39 -0.69 -6.29 -15.36
CA ALA A 39 0.20 -6.99 -14.43
C ALA A 39 1.69 -6.79 -14.74
N GLY A 40 2.10 -6.98 -16.01
CA GLY A 40 3.50 -6.78 -16.45
C GLY A 40 3.96 -5.32 -16.32
N PRO A 41 3.27 -4.35 -16.93
CA PRO A 41 3.59 -2.92 -16.80
C PRO A 41 3.59 -2.42 -15.34
N LEU A 42 2.62 -2.85 -14.52
CA LEU A 42 2.56 -2.48 -13.11
C LEU A 42 3.74 -3.05 -12.33
N LEU A 43 4.07 -4.32 -12.50
CA LEU A 43 5.21 -4.92 -11.82
C LEU A 43 6.53 -4.21 -12.19
N ALA A 44 6.73 -3.93 -13.47
CA ALA A 44 7.90 -3.20 -13.96
C ALA A 44 7.97 -1.78 -13.37
N ASN A 45 6.85 -1.05 -13.36
CA ASN A 45 6.79 0.29 -12.79
C ASN A 45 7.01 0.29 -11.27
N THR A 46 6.39 -0.67 -10.55
CA THR A 46 6.60 -0.85 -9.12
C THR A 46 8.07 -1.13 -8.83
N TYR A 47 8.72 -2.00 -9.61
CA TYR A 47 10.14 -2.29 -9.45
C TYR A 47 11.02 -1.06 -9.67
N VAL A 48 10.76 -0.29 -10.74
CA VAL A 48 11.49 0.97 -11.00
C VAL A 48 11.30 1.96 -9.85
N ILE A 49 10.06 2.19 -9.41
CA ILE A 49 9.75 3.08 -8.29
C ILE A 49 10.48 2.64 -7.02
N PHE A 50 10.51 1.34 -6.74
CA PHE A 50 11.19 0.77 -5.57
C PHE A 50 12.70 0.95 -5.59
N LEU A 51 13.33 0.85 -6.77
CA LEU A 51 14.77 0.97 -6.89
C LEU A 51 15.23 2.44 -6.88
N LYS A 52 14.53 3.31 -7.62
CA LYS A 52 14.92 4.71 -7.79
C LYS A 52 13.70 5.58 -8.07
N GLY A 53 13.62 6.74 -7.42
CA GLY A 53 12.62 7.74 -7.76
C GLY A 53 12.28 8.71 -6.65
N HIS A 54 11.49 9.72 -7.00
CA HIS A 54 11.09 10.80 -6.09
C HIS A 54 10.23 10.27 -4.92
N ARG A 55 9.46 9.20 -5.13
CA ARG A 55 8.65 8.54 -4.08
C ARG A 55 9.52 7.79 -3.05
N VAL A 56 10.58 7.11 -3.48
CA VAL A 56 11.54 6.45 -2.56
C VAL A 56 12.32 7.48 -1.76
N TRP A 57 12.81 8.53 -2.42
CA TRP A 57 13.46 9.66 -1.75
C TRP A 57 12.54 10.28 -0.70
N TYR A 58 11.29 10.57 -1.07
CA TYR A 58 10.31 11.16 -0.15
C TYR A 58 10.09 10.28 1.08
N GLY A 59 9.81 8.99 0.89
CA GLY A 59 9.68 8.06 2.00
C GLY A 59 10.97 7.92 2.83
N GLN A 60 12.16 8.11 2.26
CA GLN A 60 13.41 8.08 3.03
C GLN A 60 13.55 9.33 3.90
N MET A 61 13.18 10.51 3.39
CA MET A 61 13.19 11.74 4.18
C MET A 61 12.19 11.67 5.33
N LEU A 62 10.98 11.17 5.07
CA LEU A 62 9.97 10.90 6.11
C LEU A 62 10.50 9.97 7.20
N ALA A 63 11.16 8.86 6.82
CA ALA A 63 11.73 7.91 7.79
C ALA A 63 12.90 8.48 8.61
N LYS A 64 13.57 9.51 8.12
CA LYS A 64 14.66 10.20 8.82
C LYS A 64 14.16 11.37 9.68
N GLY A 65 12.88 11.71 9.62
CA GLY A 65 12.33 12.91 10.26
C GLY A 65 12.67 14.22 9.55
N GLU A 66 13.24 14.16 8.34
CA GLU A 66 13.62 15.33 7.54
C GLU A 66 12.41 15.96 6.82
N LEU A 67 11.32 15.20 6.66
CA LEU A 67 10.03 15.65 6.17
C LEU A 67 8.95 15.11 7.08
N SER A 68 7.78 15.74 7.06
CA SER A 68 6.60 15.29 7.77
C SER A 68 5.41 15.08 6.81
N PRO A 69 4.50 14.14 7.10
CA PRO A 69 3.32 13.88 6.25
C PRO A 69 2.37 15.07 6.09
N ASP A 70 2.35 16.00 7.06
CA ASP A 70 1.55 17.22 7.04
C ASP A 70 1.96 18.19 5.91
N MET A 71 3.20 18.09 5.42
CA MET A 71 3.69 18.84 4.26
C MET A 71 2.97 18.45 2.95
N GLY A 72 2.19 17.37 2.96
CA GLY A 72 1.32 16.95 1.86
C GLY A 72 2.08 16.47 0.62
N ASP A 73 1.39 16.50 -0.52
CA ASP A 73 1.91 15.93 -1.77
C ASP A 73 2.76 16.91 -2.60
N SER A 74 2.90 18.18 -2.20
CA SER A 74 3.62 19.17 -3.01
C SER A 74 4.83 19.70 -2.26
N LEU A 75 6.02 19.36 -2.74
CA LEU A 75 7.27 19.84 -2.15
C LEU A 75 7.94 20.86 -3.05
N ARG A 76 8.31 22.00 -2.47
CA ARG A 76 8.99 23.08 -3.17
C ARG A 76 10.28 22.55 -3.83
N GLY A 77 10.39 22.73 -5.14
CA GLY A 77 11.56 22.29 -5.93
C GLY A 77 11.62 20.79 -6.24
N LYS A 78 10.66 19.97 -5.77
CA LYS A 78 10.56 18.52 -6.08
C LYS A 78 9.31 18.15 -6.86
N GLY A 79 8.33 19.06 -6.95
CA GLY A 79 7.08 18.84 -7.67
C GLY A 79 6.05 18.06 -6.83
N MET A 80 5.06 17.50 -7.52
CA MET A 80 3.98 16.74 -6.88
C MET A 80 4.40 15.27 -6.66
N ILE A 81 4.40 14.84 -5.41
CA ILE A 81 4.63 13.48 -4.95
C ILE A 81 3.33 12.99 -4.29
N GLN A 82 2.43 12.41 -5.09
CA GLN A 82 1.14 11.88 -4.64
C GLN A 82 1.29 10.57 -3.84
N GLY A 83 2.07 10.61 -2.76
CA GLY A 83 2.30 9.47 -1.88
C GLY A 83 1.29 9.43 -0.74
N ILE A 84 1.16 10.53 -0.01
CA ILE A 84 0.36 10.60 1.23
C ILE A 84 -1.13 10.58 0.91
N SER A 85 -1.60 11.40 -0.03
CA SER A 85 -3.03 11.41 -0.36
C SER A 85 -3.48 10.12 -1.05
N ALA A 86 -2.61 9.49 -1.84
CA ALA A 86 -2.91 8.21 -2.48
C ALA A 86 -3.15 7.10 -1.46
N VAL A 87 -2.35 7.03 -0.38
CA VAL A 87 -2.57 6.07 0.71
C VAL A 87 -3.96 6.26 1.34
N GLY A 88 -4.36 7.50 1.62
CA GLY A 88 -5.70 7.81 2.13
C GLY A 88 -6.81 7.38 1.16
N ALA A 89 -6.71 7.79 -0.11
CA ALA A 89 -7.71 7.50 -1.12
C ALA A 89 -7.88 5.99 -1.38
N PHE A 90 -6.78 5.23 -1.46
CA PHE A 90 -6.87 3.77 -1.64
C PHE A 90 -7.40 3.06 -0.40
N PHE A 91 -7.04 3.50 0.81
CA PHE A 91 -7.59 2.93 2.03
C PHE A 91 -9.11 3.15 2.12
N GLU A 92 -9.59 4.36 1.81
CA GLU A 92 -11.02 4.68 1.78
C GLU A 92 -11.76 3.87 0.70
N LEU A 93 -11.22 3.82 -0.52
CA LEU A 93 -11.76 3.02 -1.61
C LEU A 93 -11.94 1.56 -1.20
N LEU A 94 -10.90 0.95 -0.61
CA LEU A 94 -10.89 -0.45 -0.21
C LEU A 94 -11.64 -0.72 1.11
N SER A 95 -12.13 0.33 1.78
CA SER A 95 -12.99 0.22 2.95
C SER A 95 -14.48 0.25 2.60
N GLN A 96 -14.83 0.41 1.31
CA GLN A 96 -16.23 0.44 0.90
C GLN A 96 -16.93 -0.92 1.15
N PRO A 97 -18.14 -0.93 1.73
CA PRO A 97 -18.91 -2.16 1.97
C PRO A 97 -19.23 -2.96 0.70
N SER A 98 -19.31 -2.29 -0.45
CA SER A 98 -19.52 -2.91 -1.76
C SER A 98 -18.39 -3.86 -2.18
N LEU A 99 -17.21 -3.71 -1.57
CA LEU A 99 -16.02 -4.53 -1.83
C LEU A 99 -15.77 -5.59 -0.76
N SER A 100 -16.67 -5.76 0.21
CA SER A 100 -16.43 -6.72 1.28
C SER A 100 -16.22 -8.14 0.75
N VAL A 101 -15.15 -8.76 1.21
CA VAL A 101 -14.72 -10.11 0.81
C VAL A 101 -14.89 -11.08 1.98
N GLN A 102 -15.03 -12.37 1.69
CA GLN A 102 -15.03 -13.38 2.72
C GLN A 102 -13.63 -13.45 3.36
N HIS A 103 -13.53 -13.33 4.68
CA HIS A 103 -12.26 -13.51 5.35
C HIS A 103 -11.82 -14.99 5.24
N PRO A 104 -10.56 -15.30 4.90
CA PRO A 104 -10.14 -16.66 4.58
C PRO A 104 -10.17 -17.62 5.78
N GLU A 105 -10.07 -17.09 7.01
CA GLU A 105 -10.05 -17.88 8.25
C GLU A 105 -11.24 -17.60 9.17
N GLU A 106 -11.90 -16.46 8.96
CA GLU A 106 -13.00 -16.03 9.81
C GLU A 106 -14.24 -16.12 8.95
N ASN A 107 -15.31 -16.74 9.46
CA ASN A 107 -16.54 -16.89 8.70
C ASN A 107 -17.34 -15.57 8.66
N LYS A 108 -16.68 -14.46 8.32
CA LYS A 108 -17.22 -13.10 8.29
C LYS A 108 -16.78 -12.38 7.01
N ARG A 109 -17.57 -11.41 6.58
CA ARG A 109 -17.19 -10.48 5.51
C ARG A 109 -16.43 -9.31 6.11
N VAL A 110 -15.30 -8.95 5.49
CA VAL A 110 -14.44 -7.84 5.91
C VAL A 110 -14.15 -6.93 4.73
N ALA A 111 -13.78 -5.69 5.01
CA ALA A 111 -13.25 -4.81 3.98
C ALA A 111 -11.87 -5.30 3.49
N PRO A 112 -11.56 -5.22 2.18
CA PRO A 112 -10.22 -5.51 1.67
C PRO A 112 -9.11 -4.75 2.41
N ALA A 113 -9.36 -3.50 2.80
CA ALA A 113 -8.41 -2.68 3.56
C ALA A 113 -7.98 -3.31 4.89
N GLU A 114 -8.79 -4.19 5.49
CA GLU A 114 -8.45 -4.91 6.72
C GLU A 114 -7.45 -6.06 6.48
N LEU A 115 -7.40 -6.59 5.26
CA LEU A 115 -6.55 -7.71 4.85
C LEU A 115 -5.19 -7.27 4.31
N TYR A 116 -4.99 -5.96 4.11
CA TYR A 116 -3.82 -5.36 3.46
C TYR A 116 -2.92 -4.68 4.48
N PRO A 117 -1.93 -5.44 5.02
CA PRO A 117 -1.16 -4.98 6.15
C PRO A 117 -0.26 -3.80 5.79
N ILE A 118 0.21 -3.66 4.54
CA ILE A 118 1.06 -2.52 4.16
C ILE A 118 0.20 -1.27 4.03
N LEU A 119 -0.87 -1.30 3.24
CA LEU A 119 -1.77 -0.15 3.09
C LEU A 119 -2.35 0.31 4.43
N LYS A 120 -2.83 -0.61 5.27
CA LYS A 120 -3.38 -0.30 6.60
C LYS A 120 -2.34 0.36 7.50
N ARG A 121 -1.10 -0.13 7.50
CA ARG A 121 -0.03 0.44 8.32
C ARG A 121 0.43 1.79 7.79
N LEU A 122 0.53 1.98 6.48
CA LEU A 122 0.81 3.28 5.88
C LEU A 122 -0.28 4.30 6.19
N HIS A 123 -1.54 3.87 6.19
CA HIS A 123 -2.68 4.72 6.52
C HIS A 123 -2.68 5.12 8.00
N ASN A 124 -2.48 4.17 8.90
CA ASN A 124 -2.37 4.45 10.34
C ASN A 124 -1.17 5.35 10.63
N TRP A 125 0.01 5.01 10.10
CA TRP A 125 1.21 5.85 10.22
C TRP A 125 0.95 7.28 9.74
N ARG A 126 0.22 7.46 8.63
CA ARG A 126 -0.17 8.79 8.15
C ARG A 126 -1.06 9.53 9.16
N ILE A 127 -2.02 8.84 9.79
CA ILE A 127 -2.91 9.44 10.80
C ILE A 127 -2.10 9.79 12.06
N ASP A 128 -1.36 8.82 12.59
CA ASP A 128 -0.61 8.94 13.85
C ASP A 128 0.47 10.03 13.72
N SER A 129 1.18 10.09 12.60
CA SER A 129 2.19 11.14 12.32
C SER A 129 1.60 12.54 12.15
N VAL A 130 0.28 12.68 11.98
CA VAL A 130 -0.42 13.97 11.97
C VAL A 130 -0.93 14.34 13.37
N LEU A 131 -1.13 13.36 14.24
CA LEU A 131 -1.68 13.53 15.59
C LEU A 131 -0.60 13.61 16.68
N GLU A 132 0.57 13.01 16.47
CA GLU A 132 1.67 12.90 17.44
C GLU A 132 2.96 13.59 16.96
N GLU A 133 3.77 14.13 17.88
CA GLU A 133 5.04 14.83 17.57
C GLU A 133 6.21 13.87 17.23
N GLU A 134 6.11 12.57 17.52
CA GLU A 134 7.14 11.58 17.19
C GLU A 134 6.72 10.66 16.03
N LEU A 135 7.61 10.49 15.04
CA LEU A 135 7.37 9.67 13.85
C LEU A 135 7.51 8.17 14.14
N PRO A 136 6.43 7.36 14.06
CA PRO A 136 6.48 5.93 14.35
C PRO A 136 6.92 5.11 13.12
N ALA A 137 7.89 5.61 12.34
CA ALA A 137 8.34 4.92 11.13
C ALA A 137 8.87 3.49 11.41
N ARG A 138 9.27 3.22 12.66
CA ARG A 138 9.66 1.88 13.14
C ARG A 138 8.50 0.86 13.09
N ASP A 139 7.25 1.30 13.18
CA ASP A 139 6.07 0.41 13.18
C ASP A 139 5.83 -0.25 11.83
N ILE A 140 6.31 0.35 10.74
CA ILE A 140 6.27 -0.26 9.40
C ILE A 140 7.22 -1.47 9.33
N LEU A 141 8.32 -1.47 10.08
CA LEU A 141 9.17 -2.67 10.21
C LEU A 141 8.52 -3.73 11.08
N GLN A 142 7.81 -3.32 12.14
CA GLN A 142 7.05 -4.23 12.96
C GLN A 142 6.01 -4.96 12.11
N ALA A 143 5.33 -4.24 11.22
CA ALA A 143 4.42 -4.83 10.24
C ALA A 143 5.12 -5.86 9.35
N LEU A 144 6.30 -5.53 8.79
CA LEU A 144 7.07 -6.48 7.97
C LEU A 144 7.57 -7.72 8.72
N ARG A 145 7.57 -7.68 10.04
CA ARG A 145 7.97 -8.77 10.94
C ARG A 145 6.77 -9.44 11.62
N ASP A 146 5.56 -8.96 11.34
CA ASP A 146 4.34 -9.49 11.93
C ASP A 146 4.13 -10.89 11.36
N GLU A 147 4.35 -11.92 12.18
CA GLU A 147 4.26 -13.33 11.81
C GLU A 147 2.83 -13.73 11.42
N THR A 148 1.84 -12.87 11.70
CA THR A 148 0.45 -13.03 11.23
C THR A 148 0.25 -12.53 9.79
N MET A 149 1.27 -11.94 9.16
CA MET A 149 1.21 -11.57 7.75
C MET A 149 1.05 -12.83 6.89
N LYS A 150 -0.20 -13.10 6.52
CA LYS A 150 -0.57 -14.17 5.57
C LYS A 150 0.27 -14.10 4.30
N ASP A 151 0.52 -15.25 3.70
CA ASP A 151 1.25 -15.33 2.44
C ASP A 151 0.58 -14.41 1.40
N PRO A 152 1.33 -13.53 0.71
CA PRO A 152 0.82 -12.75 -0.42
C PRO A 152 0.01 -13.56 -1.43
N ARG A 153 0.34 -14.84 -1.62
CA ARG A 153 -0.35 -15.78 -2.52
C ARG A 153 -1.81 -15.98 -2.12
N GLU A 154 -2.10 -16.22 -0.85
CA GLU A 154 -3.47 -16.46 -0.38
C GLU A 154 -4.36 -15.25 -0.69
N ARG A 155 -3.81 -14.03 -0.55
CA ARG A 155 -4.51 -12.80 -0.93
C ARG A 155 -4.78 -12.74 -2.44
N ILE A 156 -3.81 -13.16 -3.27
CA ILE A 156 -3.96 -13.19 -4.73
C ILE A 156 -5.09 -14.14 -5.14
N GLU A 157 -5.17 -15.31 -4.52
CA GLU A 157 -6.21 -16.32 -4.78
C GLU A 157 -7.61 -15.79 -4.41
N MET A 158 -7.74 -15.02 -3.32
CA MET A 158 -9.00 -14.37 -2.97
C MET A 158 -9.48 -13.39 -4.07
N VAL A 159 -8.55 -12.70 -4.73
CA VAL A 159 -8.85 -11.69 -5.77
C VAL A 159 -9.47 -12.33 -7.01
N GLN A 160 -9.05 -13.54 -7.39
CA GLN A 160 -9.48 -14.18 -8.63
C GLN A 160 -11.00 -14.47 -8.67
N SER A 161 -11.67 -14.42 -7.51
CA SER A 161 -13.12 -14.53 -7.40
C SER A 161 -13.87 -13.18 -7.55
N HIS A 162 -13.16 -12.05 -7.66
CA HIS A 162 -13.73 -10.71 -7.68
C HIS A 162 -13.74 -10.12 -9.10
N ALA A 163 -14.93 -9.75 -9.56
CA ALA A 163 -15.12 -9.08 -10.83
C ALA A 163 -14.82 -7.57 -10.75
N PHE A 164 -14.44 -7.00 -11.89
CA PHE A 164 -14.36 -5.56 -12.13
C PHE A 164 -15.59 -4.81 -11.59
N ARG A 165 -15.37 -3.71 -10.86
CA ARG A 165 -16.41 -2.89 -10.23
C ARG A 165 -16.38 -1.45 -10.79
N PRO A 166 -17.03 -1.18 -11.94
CA PRO A 166 -17.00 0.13 -12.58
C PRO A 166 -17.62 1.24 -11.72
N SER A 167 -18.56 0.90 -10.83
CA SER A 167 -19.19 1.84 -9.89
C SER A 167 -18.20 2.54 -8.96
N LEU A 168 -17.05 1.92 -8.68
CA LEU A 168 -15.96 2.53 -7.91
C LEU A 168 -15.32 3.73 -8.60
N LEU A 169 -15.37 3.78 -9.93
CA LEU A 169 -14.81 4.85 -10.74
C LEU A 169 -15.83 5.97 -11.01
N GLY A 170 -16.98 5.95 -10.33
CA GLY A 170 -18.09 6.86 -10.61
C GLY A 170 -18.71 6.64 -11.99
N LYS A 171 -18.48 5.48 -12.60
CA LYS A 171 -19.11 5.07 -13.85
C LYS A 171 -20.39 4.29 -13.54
N PRO A 172 -21.53 4.61 -14.17
CA PRO A 172 -22.79 3.88 -13.98
C PRO A 172 -22.68 2.41 -14.38
#